data_AF-A0A9W9C319-F1
#
_entry.id   AF-A0A9W9C319-F1
#
_cell.length_a   1.000
_cell.length_b   1.000
_cell.length_c   1.000
_cell.angle_alpha   90.00
_cell.angle_beta   90.00
_cell.angle_gamma   90.00
#
_symmetry.space_group_name_H-M   'P 1'
#
loop_
_entity.id
_entity.type
_entity.pdbx_description
1 polymer ?
#
loop_
_entity_poly.entity_id
_entity_poly.type
_entity_poly.pdbx_seq_one_letter_code
_entity_poly.pdbx_strand_id
1 'polypeptide(L)'
;MGFFVHQSLIDPRSELIARTLRDLPLEPKYHKISLSDCEPEAVSQHIKLLYVCIPCVQACLISDHSQTDKLPRKSSNTDVGTATDKYLTLAKLYALAETLIDKVTKKAILDELHARCLEQDDKGMHDQPSLLTIQTIYSGTKDESRARAWLVDLYTNGIGNETPLNLFPIAKDFPQPFLADLVTRTITFCPLPTQLHLMRNEVKDAKAQAQAHLNVKLQLGDHFAKKEEQLGKKLAETEERYKGACRDISTMQSARDQAQRAKAALEENLKKTREDKATLVEDLNEARAEVDMLKRRPVNTLTTSAWDRPAQDLYRNR
;
A
#
# COMPACT_ATOMS: atom_id res chain seq x y z
N MET A 1 19.14 27.75 -47.51
CA MET A 1 19.18 26.27 -47.52
C MET A 1 17.94 25.76 -48.25
N GLY A 2 17.97 24.59 -48.90
CA GLY A 2 16.80 23.98 -49.54
C GLY A 2 16.54 22.60 -48.95
N PHE A 3 15.26 22.20 -48.89
CA PHE A 3 14.82 20.91 -48.36
C PHE A 3 13.92 20.21 -49.38
N PHE A 4 13.95 18.88 -49.38
CA PHE A 4 13.14 18.03 -50.27
C PHE A 4 12.21 17.14 -49.45
N VAL A 5 10.92 17.15 -49.78
CA VAL A 5 9.87 16.41 -49.08
C VAL A 5 8.97 15.75 -50.11
N HIS A 6 8.53 14.51 -49.85
CA HIS A 6 7.54 13.85 -50.68
C HIS A 6 6.18 14.53 -50.52
N GLN A 7 5.58 14.96 -51.63
CA GLN A 7 4.26 15.62 -51.64
C GLN A 7 3.19 14.80 -50.90
N SER A 8 3.19 13.48 -51.08
CA SER A 8 2.28 12.53 -50.42
C SER A 8 2.34 12.52 -48.88
N LEU A 9 3.41 13.04 -48.28
CA LEU A 9 3.55 13.15 -46.82
C LEU A 9 3.13 14.51 -46.29
N ILE A 10 3.35 15.59 -47.06
CA ILE A 10 3.14 16.96 -46.61
C ILE A 10 1.74 17.51 -46.96
N ASP A 11 1.14 17.10 -48.07
CA ASP A 11 -0.22 17.48 -48.47
C ASP A 11 -1.30 17.13 -47.42
N PRO A 12 -1.34 15.93 -46.81
CA PRO A 12 -2.31 15.62 -45.75
C PRO A 12 -2.00 16.28 -44.40
N ARG A 13 -0.89 17.02 -44.29
CA ARG A 13 -0.40 17.66 -43.05
C ARG A 13 -0.53 19.16 -43.09
N SER A 14 -0.05 19.80 -44.16
CA SER A 14 -0.04 21.25 -44.31
C SER A 14 -1.10 21.69 -45.31
N GLU A 15 -2.20 22.23 -44.79
CA GLU A 15 -3.25 22.82 -45.61
C GLU A 15 -2.74 24.04 -46.40
N LEU A 16 -1.75 24.77 -45.87
CA LEU A 16 -1.09 25.85 -46.60
C LEU A 16 -0.41 25.31 -47.88
N ILE A 17 0.45 24.29 -47.74
CA ILE A 17 1.20 23.72 -48.87
C ILE A 17 0.24 23.07 -49.87
N ALA A 18 -0.76 22.31 -49.41
CA ALA A 18 -1.76 21.70 -50.29
C ALA A 18 -2.61 22.73 -51.05
N ARG A 19 -2.83 23.94 -50.52
CA ARG A 19 -3.43 25.06 -51.27
C ARG A 19 -2.44 25.61 -52.31
N THR A 20 -1.24 26.01 -51.89
CA THR A 20 -0.19 26.55 -52.77
C THR A 20 0.15 25.62 -53.94
N LEU A 21 0.17 24.30 -53.74
CA LEU A 21 0.44 23.32 -54.81
C LEU A 21 -0.73 23.15 -55.80
N ARG A 22 -1.98 23.40 -55.40
CA ARG A 22 -3.14 23.38 -56.31
C ARG A 22 -3.22 24.63 -57.19
N ASP A 23 -2.73 25.75 -56.68
CA ASP A 23 -2.73 27.03 -57.40
C ASP A 23 -1.52 27.17 -58.35
N LEU A 24 -0.53 26.29 -58.24
CA LEU A 24 0.64 26.24 -59.13
C LEU A 24 0.33 25.48 -60.44
N PRO A 25 0.87 25.93 -61.59
CA PRO A 25 0.71 25.21 -62.86
C PRO A 25 1.37 23.82 -62.81
N LEU A 26 0.81 22.87 -63.56
CA LEU A 26 1.17 21.44 -63.57
C LEU A 26 2.52 21.11 -64.23
N GLU A 27 3.18 22.07 -64.89
CA GLU A 27 4.34 21.79 -65.75
C GLU A 27 5.75 21.69 -65.09
N PRO A 28 6.03 22.16 -63.86
CA PRO A 28 7.39 22.06 -63.33
C PRO A 28 7.66 20.65 -62.78
N LYS A 29 8.79 20.05 -63.17
CA LYS A 29 9.29 18.77 -62.62
C LYS A 29 9.52 18.78 -61.10
N TYR A 30 9.48 19.95 -60.48
CA TYR A 30 9.66 20.17 -59.05
C TYR A 30 8.91 21.44 -58.64
N HIS A 31 8.04 21.34 -57.63
CA HIS A 31 7.42 22.53 -57.03
C HIS A 31 8.37 23.13 -55.98
N LYS A 32 8.58 24.45 -56.02
CA LYS A 32 9.39 25.18 -55.05
C LYS A 32 8.53 26.17 -54.29
N ILE A 33 8.41 25.97 -52.99
CA ILE A 33 7.71 26.89 -52.07
C ILE A 33 8.77 27.62 -51.24
N SER A 34 8.64 28.93 -51.11
CA SER A 34 9.52 29.77 -50.29
C SER A 34 8.85 30.05 -48.94
N LEU A 35 9.52 29.68 -47.85
CA LEU A 35 9.13 30.04 -46.48
C LEU A 35 10.14 31.09 -45.99
N SER A 36 9.80 32.39 -46.14
CA SER A 36 10.74 33.49 -45.84
C SER A 36 11.06 33.64 -44.36
N ASP A 37 10.08 33.34 -43.50
CA ASP A 37 10.10 33.74 -42.08
C ASP A 37 10.40 32.55 -41.15
N CYS A 38 10.78 31.40 -41.71
CA CYS A 38 10.96 30.14 -40.99
C CYS A 38 12.44 29.80 -40.83
N GLU A 39 12.87 29.51 -39.59
CA GLU A 39 14.24 29.05 -39.34
C GLU A 39 14.50 27.69 -40.03
N PRO A 40 15.65 27.51 -40.73
CA PRO A 40 15.97 26.26 -41.42
C PRO A 40 16.00 25.04 -40.49
N GLU A 41 16.36 25.21 -39.22
CA GLU A 41 16.44 24.11 -38.26
C GLU A 41 15.05 23.61 -37.85
N ALA A 42 14.09 24.51 -37.59
CA ALA A 42 12.70 24.14 -37.35
C ALA A 42 12.09 23.42 -38.57
N VAL A 43 12.41 23.87 -39.78
CA VAL A 43 11.99 23.20 -41.03
C VAL A 43 12.61 21.80 -41.14
N SER A 44 13.91 21.65 -40.88
CA SER A 44 14.60 20.36 -40.86
C SER A 44 13.97 19.38 -39.87
N GLN A 45 13.70 19.83 -38.64
CA GLN A 45 13.07 19.03 -37.60
C GLN A 45 11.61 18.68 -37.92
N HIS A 46 10.81 19.61 -38.45
CA HIS A 46 9.45 19.33 -38.90
C HIS A 46 9.45 18.25 -40.00
N ILE A 47 10.40 18.31 -40.94
CA ILE A 47 10.55 17.28 -41.98
C ILE A 47 10.92 15.93 -41.36
N LYS A 48 11.82 15.87 -40.36
CA LYS A 48 12.08 14.63 -39.60
C LYS A 48 10.78 14.05 -39.01
N LEU A 49 9.92 14.88 -38.43
CA LEU A 49 8.62 14.49 -37.87
C LEU A 49 7.58 14.06 -38.93
N LEU A 50 7.73 14.47 -40.20
CA LEU A 50 6.88 13.98 -41.29
C LEU A 50 7.25 12.53 -41.70
N TYR A 51 8.54 12.19 -41.68
CA TYR A 51 9.01 10.83 -42.02
C TYR A 51 8.93 9.85 -40.85
N VAL A 52 9.21 10.30 -39.64
CA VAL A 52 9.12 9.49 -38.43
C VAL A 52 7.72 9.63 -37.84
N CYS A 53 6.89 8.59 -37.98
CA CYS A 53 5.49 8.62 -37.57
C CYS A 53 5.31 9.21 -36.16
N ILE A 54 4.28 10.06 -36.00
CA ILE A 54 4.02 10.91 -34.81
C ILE A 54 4.21 10.23 -33.44
N PRO A 55 3.86 8.94 -33.20
CA PRO A 55 4.14 8.28 -31.92
C PRO A 55 5.61 8.32 -31.47
N CYS A 56 6.55 8.61 -32.38
CA CYS A 56 7.98 8.67 -32.12
C CYS A 56 8.54 10.11 -31.99
N VAL A 57 7.70 11.16 -31.92
CA VAL A 57 8.13 12.57 -31.74
C VAL A 57 9.09 12.71 -30.56
N GLN A 58 8.75 12.11 -29.41
CA GLN A 58 9.56 12.16 -28.19
C GLN A 58 10.94 11.52 -28.38
N ALA A 59 11.03 10.40 -29.11
CA ALA A 59 12.32 9.77 -29.43
C ALA A 59 13.18 10.68 -30.32
N CYS A 60 12.62 11.23 -31.41
CA CYS A 60 13.37 12.06 -32.35
C CYS A 60 13.89 13.38 -31.75
N LEU A 61 13.11 14.02 -30.88
CA LEU A 61 13.50 15.30 -30.26
C LEU A 61 14.48 15.12 -29.09
N ILE A 62 14.70 13.90 -28.61
CA ILE A 62 15.65 13.58 -27.54
C ILE A 62 16.96 13.00 -28.11
N SER A 63 16.91 12.23 -29.22
CA SER A 63 18.09 11.55 -29.77
C SER A 63 19.20 12.48 -30.27
N ASP A 64 18.86 13.60 -30.91
CA ASP A 64 19.85 14.51 -31.53
C ASP A 64 20.72 15.29 -30.51
N HIS A 65 20.47 15.16 -29.20
CA HIS A 65 21.32 15.72 -28.13
C HIS A 65 21.97 14.66 -27.23
N SER A 66 21.66 13.36 -27.44
CA SER A 66 22.22 12.27 -26.64
C SER A 66 23.38 11.52 -27.30
N GLN A 67 23.93 12.03 -28.41
CA GLN A 67 25.20 11.56 -28.98
C GLN A 67 26.44 12.01 -28.16
N THR A 68 26.33 11.93 -26.83
CA THR A 68 27.45 11.94 -25.89
C THR A 68 27.65 10.52 -25.37
N ASP A 69 28.15 9.66 -26.26
CA ASP A 69 28.57 8.31 -25.90
C ASP A 69 29.73 8.39 -24.89
N LYS A 70 29.43 8.03 -23.63
CA LYS A 70 30.35 7.76 -22.51
C LYS A 70 31.65 8.59 -22.47
N LEU A 71 31.54 9.92 -22.42
CA LEU A 71 32.65 10.79 -21.98
C LEU A 71 32.62 11.00 -20.45
N PRO A 72 33.78 11.06 -19.78
CA PRO A 72 33.83 11.03 -18.32
C PRO A 72 33.32 12.34 -17.72
N ARG A 73 32.52 12.24 -16.65
CA ARG A 73 32.11 13.36 -15.79
C ARG A 73 33.35 14.05 -15.20
N LYS A 74 33.92 15.02 -15.91
CA LYS A 74 34.79 16.03 -15.32
C LYS A 74 33.91 17.08 -14.65
N SER A 75 33.89 17.06 -13.32
CA SER A 75 33.34 18.14 -12.52
C SER A 75 34.26 19.37 -12.64
N SER A 76 33.86 20.36 -13.42
CA SER A 76 34.45 21.69 -13.40
C SER A 76 33.36 22.75 -13.45
N ASN A 77 33.45 23.71 -12.54
CA ASN A 77 32.44 24.74 -12.31
C ASN A 77 32.30 25.69 -13.51
N THR A 78 31.13 26.34 -13.56
CA THR A 78 30.89 27.60 -14.29
C THR A 78 31.31 27.59 -15.76
N ASP A 79 30.51 26.91 -16.59
CA ASP A 79 30.21 27.44 -17.91
C ASP A 79 28.71 27.75 -17.96
N VAL A 80 28.37 29.02 -18.16
CA VAL A 80 26.97 29.51 -18.28
C VAL A 80 26.55 29.48 -19.77
N GLY A 81 27.32 28.79 -20.61
CA GLY A 81 27.06 28.55 -22.02
C GLY A 81 25.94 27.53 -22.26
N THR A 82 24.75 28.06 -22.56
CA THR A 82 23.71 27.37 -23.33
C THR A 82 23.37 25.94 -22.90
N ALA A 83 22.76 25.78 -21.73
CA ALA A 83 21.77 24.73 -21.57
C ALA A 83 20.67 25.00 -22.61
N THR A 84 20.67 24.27 -23.72
CA THR A 84 19.76 24.49 -24.84
C THR A 84 18.33 24.39 -24.33
N ASP A 85 17.58 25.49 -24.40
CA ASP A 85 16.21 25.53 -23.90
C ASP A 85 15.37 24.48 -24.64
N LYS A 86 15.05 23.40 -23.91
CA LYS A 86 14.29 22.25 -24.38
C LYS A 86 12.92 22.64 -24.90
N TYR A 87 12.36 23.73 -24.41
CA TYR A 87 11.08 24.29 -24.82
C TYR A 87 11.22 25.19 -26.07
N LEU A 88 12.38 25.82 -26.29
CA LEU A 88 12.58 26.74 -27.41
C LEU A 88 12.49 26.02 -28.76
N THR A 89 13.10 24.85 -28.86
CA THR A 89 13.00 23.98 -30.04
C THR A 89 11.55 23.57 -30.32
N LEU A 90 10.79 23.20 -29.28
CA LEU A 90 9.36 22.87 -29.38
C LEU A 90 8.52 24.10 -29.78
N ALA A 91 8.80 25.28 -29.23
CA ALA A 91 8.13 26.53 -29.58
C ALA A 91 8.35 26.94 -31.04
N LYS A 92 9.59 26.84 -31.53
CA LYS A 92 9.91 27.10 -32.95
C LYS A 92 9.19 26.12 -33.88
N LEU A 93 9.16 24.84 -33.52
CA LEU A 93 8.38 23.82 -34.23
C LEU A 93 6.87 24.10 -34.19
N TYR A 94 6.32 24.55 -33.06
CA TYR A 94 4.90 24.88 -32.94
C TYR A 94 4.54 26.08 -33.81
N ALA A 95 5.33 27.15 -33.78
CA ALA A 95 5.15 28.32 -34.63
C ALA A 95 5.17 27.95 -36.13
N LEU A 96 6.15 27.14 -36.55
CA LEU A 96 6.18 26.61 -37.91
C LEU A 96 4.92 25.78 -38.25
N ALA A 97 4.47 24.90 -37.35
CA ALA A 97 3.27 24.11 -37.56
C ALA A 97 1.97 24.95 -37.56
N GLU A 98 1.96 26.12 -36.90
CA GLU A 98 0.88 27.12 -36.99
C GLU A 98 0.86 27.78 -38.37
N THR A 99 2.02 28.22 -38.89
CA THR A 99 2.17 28.74 -40.26
C THR A 99 1.75 27.71 -41.31
N LEU A 100 2.18 26.45 -41.17
CA LEU A 100 1.84 25.36 -42.08
C LEU A 100 0.39 24.85 -41.94
N ILE A 101 -0.34 25.28 -40.91
CA ILE A 101 -1.69 24.81 -40.55
C ILE A 101 -1.72 23.29 -40.23
N ASP A 102 -0.61 22.73 -39.74
CA ASP A 102 -0.53 21.31 -39.35
C ASP A 102 -1.12 21.09 -37.96
N LYS A 103 -2.42 20.77 -37.95
CA LYS A 103 -3.19 20.48 -36.73
C LYS A 103 -2.64 19.29 -35.94
N VAL A 104 -1.99 18.32 -36.60
CA VAL A 104 -1.55 17.09 -35.95
C VAL A 104 -0.19 17.28 -35.30
N THR A 105 0.75 17.91 -36.00
CA THR A 105 2.05 18.30 -35.43
C THR A 105 1.87 19.30 -34.29
N LYS A 106 0.98 20.31 -34.43
CA LYS A 106 0.66 21.23 -33.32
C LYS A 106 0.14 20.51 -32.08
N LYS A 107 -0.74 19.52 -32.24
CA LYS A 107 -1.23 18.73 -31.10
C LYS A 107 -0.08 17.95 -30.45
N ALA A 108 0.70 17.21 -31.24
CA ALA A 108 1.81 16.40 -30.71
C ALA A 108 2.85 17.24 -29.96
N ILE A 109 3.16 18.44 -30.44
CA ILE A 109 4.07 19.37 -29.76
C ILE A 109 3.47 19.91 -28.45
N LEU A 110 2.17 20.22 -28.41
CA LEU A 110 1.52 20.62 -27.15
C LEU A 110 1.50 19.48 -26.13
N ASP A 111 1.20 18.25 -26.57
CA ASP A 111 1.19 17.08 -25.71
C ASP A 111 2.61 16.82 -25.11
N GLU A 112 3.68 17.01 -25.91
CA GLU A 112 5.09 16.96 -25.45
C GLU A 112 5.47 18.14 -24.52
N LEU A 113 5.05 19.37 -24.83
CA LEU A 113 5.25 20.56 -23.97
C LEU A 113 4.61 20.36 -22.59
N HIS A 114 3.39 19.80 -22.56
CA HIS A 114 2.72 19.38 -21.33
C HIS A 114 3.48 18.29 -20.59
N ALA A 115 4.00 17.26 -21.28
CA ALA A 115 4.76 16.19 -20.66
C ALA A 115 6.03 16.72 -19.97
N ARG A 116 6.82 17.55 -20.65
CA ARG A 116 8.06 18.14 -20.10
C ARG A 116 7.82 19.03 -18.90
N CYS A 117 6.72 19.80 -18.88
CA CYS A 117 6.33 20.59 -17.73
C CYS A 117 6.08 19.74 -16.46
N LEU A 118 5.66 18.48 -16.61
CA LEU A 118 5.45 17.56 -15.48
C LEU A 118 6.74 16.85 -15.04
N GLU A 119 7.80 16.89 -15.84
CA GLU A 119 9.12 16.41 -15.43
C GLU A 119 9.67 17.28 -14.28
N GLN A 120 10.33 16.64 -13.32
CA GLN A 120 11.03 17.29 -12.22
C GLN A 120 12.53 17.01 -12.36
N ASP A 121 13.36 17.99 -12.03
CA ASP A 121 14.81 17.80 -11.94
C ASP A 121 15.20 16.94 -10.71
N ASP A 122 16.49 16.64 -10.56
CA ASP A 122 17.04 15.90 -9.41
C ASP A 122 16.77 16.57 -8.04
N LYS A 123 16.23 17.79 -8.02
CA LYS A 123 15.88 18.58 -6.82
C LYS A 123 14.36 18.66 -6.60
N GLY A 124 13.54 18.06 -7.46
CA GLY A 124 12.08 18.13 -7.39
C GLY A 124 11.49 19.42 -7.96
N MET A 125 12.28 20.24 -8.67
CA MET A 125 11.82 21.49 -9.27
C MET A 125 11.35 21.23 -10.71
N HIS A 126 10.23 21.83 -11.08
CA HIS A 126 9.72 21.79 -12.46
C HIS A 126 10.52 22.74 -13.36
N ASP A 127 10.98 22.25 -14.51
CA ASP A 127 11.68 23.05 -15.51
C ASP A 127 10.69 24.02 -16.20
N GLN A 128 11.02 25.31 -16.30
CA GLN A 128 10.13 26.33 -16.83
C GLN A 128 10.60 26.84 -18.20
N PRO A 129 9.67 27.13 -19.14
CA PRO A 129 10.01 27.81 -20.40
C PRO A 129 10.85 29.07 -20.20
N SER A 130 11.91 29.26 -20.99
CA SER A 130 12.64 30.53 -20.92
C SER A 130 11.85 31.66 -21.56
N LEU A 131 12.29 32.89 -21.30
CA LEU A 131 11.78 34.09 -21.96
C LEU A 131 11.79 33.99 -23.49
N LEU A 132 12.82 33.38 -24.08
CA LEU A 132 12.93 33.21 -25.53
C LEU A 132 11.86 32.26 -26.08
N THR A 133 11.49 31.23 -25.32
CA THR A 133 10.38 30.32 -25.66
C THR A 133 9.05 31.08 -25.69
N ILE A 134 8.79 31.91 -24.68
CA ILE A 134 7.57 32.73 -24.61
C ILE A 134 7.52 33.74 -25.76
N GLN A 135 8.63 34.46 -26.02
CA GLN A 135 8.76 35.38 -27.16
C GLN A 135 8.54 34.67 -28.51
N THR A 136 9.04 33.43 -28.66
CA THR A 136 8.84 32.62 -29.87
C THR A 136 7.39 32.22 -30.07
N ILE A 137 6.70 31.74 -29.03
CA ILE A 137 5.27 31.38 -29.12
C ILE A 137 4.41 32.61 -29.41
N TYR A 138 4.69 33.75 -28.77
CA TYR A 138 3.89 34.96 -28.96
C TYR A 138 4.12 35.65 -30.31
N SER A 139 5.35 35.65 -30.84
CA SER A 139 5.63 36.19 -32.17
C SER A 139 5.18 35.26 -33.31
N GLY A 140 5.31 33.93 -33.11
CA GLY A 140 5.02 32.93 -34.13
C GLY A 140 3.60 32.36 -34.15
N THR A 141 2.69 32.83 -33.30
CA THR A 141 1.30 32.32 -33.25
C THR A 141 0.26 33.43 -33.08
N LYS A 142 -0.99 33.15 -33.47
CA LYS A 142 -2.14 34.06 -33.33
C LYS A 142 -2.60 34.17 -31.87
N ASP A 143 -3.38 35.21 -31.55
CA ASP A 143 -3.81 35.49 -30.18
C ASP A 143 -4.62 34.35 -29.54
N GLU A 144 -5.49 33.69 -30.31
CA GLU A 144 -6.28 32.52 -29.87
C GLU A 144 -5.50 31.18 -29.91
N SER A 145 -4.17 31.22 -29.99
CA SER A 145 -3.33 30.02 -30.06
C SER A 145 -3.38 29.20 -28.76
N ARG A 146 -3.60 27.89 -28.90
CA ARG A 146 -3.56 26.95 -27.78
C ARG A 146 -2.21 26.93 -27.06
N ALA A 147 -1.10 27.27 -27.74
CA ALA A 147 0.22 27.40 -27.10
C ALA A 147 0.34 28.63 -26.20
N ARG A 148 -0.33 29.74 -26.55
CA ARG A 148 -0.41 30.93 -25.67
C ARG A 148 -1.24 30.62 -24.43
N ALA A 149 -2.43 30.03 -24.64
CA ALA A 149 -3.29 29.58 -23.54
C ALA A 149 -2.56 28.59 -22.61
N TRP A 150 -1.80 27.64 -23.17
CA TRP A 150 -0.96 26.71 -22.41
C TRP A 150 0.12 27.42 -21.59
N LEU A 151 0.89 28.35 -22.17
CA LEU A 151 1.90 29.12 -21.43
C LEU A 151 1.25 29.91 -20.28
N VAL A 152 0.12 30.57 -20.56
CA VAL A 152 -0.58 31.37 -19.56
C VAL A 152 -1.12 30.48 -18.44
N ASP A 153 -1.71 29.33 -18.76
CA ASP A 153 -2.13 28.34 -17.77
C ASP A 153 -0.95 27.77 -16.98
N LEU A 154 0.22 27.58 -17.60
CA LEU A 154 1.43 27.17 -16.90
C LEU A 154 1.87 28.23 -15.89
N TYR A 155 1.91 29.52 -16.26
CA TYR A 155 2.32 30.57 -15.33
C TYR A 155 1.26 30.97 -14.29
N THR A 156 -0.05 30.73 -14.52
CA THR A 156 -1.08 30.94 -13.48
C THR A 156 -1.29 29.75 -12.56
N ASN A 157 -1.19 28.51 -13.07
CA ASN A 157 -1.44 27.30 -12.29
C ASN A 157 -0.15 26.62 -11.79
N GLY A 158 1.02 27.06 -12.25
CA GLY A 158 2.34 26.45 -12.05
C GLY A 158 2.87 26.49 -10.63
N ILE A 159 2.30 25.62 -9.79
CA ILE A 159 2.97 24.71 -8.84
C ILE A 159 4.44 25.06 -8.52
N GLY A 160 4.64 26.15 -7.77
CA GLY A 160 5.92 26.56 -7.24
C GLY A 160 5.73 27.49 -6.04
N ASN A 161 6.65 27.45 -5.07
CA ASN A 161 6.63 28.38 -3.93
C ASN A 161 6.95 29.83 -4.34
N GLU A 162 7.39 30.02 -5.59
CA GLU A 162 7.63 31.33 -6.20
C GLU A 162 6.34 31.82 -6.86
N THR A 163 5.72 32.82 -6.23
CA THR A 163 4.49 33.44 -6.75
C THR A 163 4.76 34.12 -8.10
N PRO A 164 3.74 34.31 -8.96
CA PRO A 164 3.85 35.13 -10.19
C PRO A 164 4.40 36.56 -9.94
N LEU A 165 4.39 37.01 -8.68
CA LEU A 165 5.03 38.24 -8.21
C LEU A 165 6.55 38.28 -8.50
N ASN A 166 7.23 37.13 -8.57
CA ASN A 166 8.66 37.05 -8.90
C ASN A 166 8.96 37.40 -10.38
N LEU A 167 7.94 37.47 -11.26
CA LEU A 167 8.10 37.92 -12.65
C LEU A 167 8.15 39.44 -12.78
N PHE A 168 7.68 40.21 -11.79
CA PHE A 168 7.56 41.68 -11.90
C PHE A 168 8.90 42.42 -12.12
N PRO A 169 10.04 42.04 -11.50
CA PRO A 169 11.33 42.68 -11.76
C PRO A 169 11.80 42.58 -13.21
N ILE A 170 11.44 41.48 -13.89
CA ILE A 170 11.82 41.16 -15.28
C ILE A 170 10.66 41.34 -16.29
N ALA A 171 9.49 41.83 -15.84
CA ALA A 171 8.30 41.93 -16.67
C ALA A 171 8.50 42.78 -17.95
N LYS A 172 9.44 43.73 -17.94
CA LYS A 172 9.76 44.56 -19.11
C LYS A 172 10.26 43.76 -20.32
N ASP A 173 10.84 42.60 -20.09
CA ASP A 173 11.47 41.79 -21.15
C ASP A 173 10.48 40.79 -21.79
N PHE A 174 9.30 40.60 -21.19
CA PHE A 174 8.23 39.74 -21.69
C PHE A 174 7.42 40.41 -22.81
N PRO A 175 6.85 39.62 -23.75
CA PRO A 175 5.87 40.12 -24.70
C PRO A 175 4.70 40.80 -23.98
N GLN A 176 4.39 42.04 -24.35
CA GLN A 176 3.25 42.76 -23.78
C GLN A 176 1.91 41.98 -23.88
N PRO A 177 1.61 41.26 -24.99
CA PRO A 177 0.41 40.43 -25.05
C PRO A 177 0.42 39.26 -24.05
N PHE A 178 1.59 38.67 -23.75
CA PHE A 178 1.69 37.61 -22.73
C PHE A 178 1.36 38.14 -21.33
N LEU A 179 1.85 39.33 -20.98
CA LEU A 179 1.50 39.96 -19.70
C LEU A 179 0.02 40.30 -19.62
N ALA A 180 -0.58 40.76 -20.73
CA ALA A 180 -2.02 41.02 -20.79
C ALA A 180 -2.83 39.73 -20.58
N ASP A 181 -2.51 38.66 -21.31
CA ASP A 181 -3.17 37.35 -21.15
C ASP A 181 -2.98 36.78 -19.75
N LEU A 182 -1.76 36.89 -19.18
CA LEU A 182 -1.43 36.43 -17.84
C LEU A 182 -2.22 37.19 -16.76
N VAL A 183 -2.32 38.51 -16.87
CA VAL A 183 -3.13 39.34 -15.96
C VAL A 183 -4.61 39.01 -16.11
N THR A 184 -5.13 38.86 -17.34
CA THR A 184 -6.52 38.45 -17.58
C THR A 184 -6.81 37.09 -16.98
N ARG A 185 -5.95 36.08 -17.21
CA ARG A 185 -6.11 34.74 -16.62
C ARG A 185 -6.05 34.80 -15.11
N THR A 186 -5.08 35.52 -14.53
CA THR A 186 -4.93 35.70 -13.08
C THR A 186 -6.17 36.36 -12.47
N ILE A 187 -6.73 37.40 -13.08
CA ILE A 187 -7.97 38.05 -12.60
C ILE A 187 -9.18 37.11 -12.69
N THR A 188 -9.25 36.25 -13.71
CA THR A 188 -10.35 35.27 -13.84
C THR A 188 -10.21 34.03 -12.95
N PHE A 189 -8.99 33.63 -12.57
CA PHE A 189 -8.72 32.44 -11.76
C PHE A 189 -8.49 32.72 -10.28
N CYS A 190 -7.96 33.89 -9.91
CA CYS A 190 -7.91 34.30 -8.52
C CYS A 190 -9.33 34.52 -8.01
N PRO A 191 -9.82 33.73 -7.02
CA PRO A 191 -11.10 34.02 -6.41
C PRO A 191 -11.03 35.42 -5.80
N LEU A 192 -12.12 36.18 -5.91
CA LEU A 192 -12.22 37.51 -5.29
C LEU A 192 -11.76 37.42 -3.82
N PRO A 193 -11.11 38.44 -3.23
CA PRO A 193 -10.56 38.34 -1.87
C PRO A 193 -11.56 37.84 -0.82
N THR A 194 -12.85 38.15 -0.99
CA THR A 194 -13.98 37.62 -0.22
C THR A 194 -14.12 36.09 -0.30
N GLN A 195 -14.02 35.51 -1.50
CA GLN A 195 -14.07 34.05 -1.72
C GLN A 195 -12.84 33.35 -1.13
N LEU A 196 -11.63 33.93 -1.27
CA LEU A 196 -10.44 33.41 -0.60
C LEU A 196 -10.57 33.44 0.94
N HIS A 197 -11.23 34.45 1.50
CA HIS A 197 -11.54 34.50 2.92
C HIS A 197 -12.56 33.42 3.35
N LEU A 198 -13.60 33.19 2.54
CA LEU A 198 -14.57 32.11 2.78
C LEU A 198 -13.89 30.73 2.74
N MET A 199 -13.19 30.40 1.66
CA MET A 199 -12.45 29.14 1.53
C MET A 199 -11.40 28.95 2.64
N ARG A 200 -10.72 30.02 3.06
CA ARG A 200 -9.77 29.96 4.19
C ARG A 200 -10.47 29.64 5.51
N ASN A 201 -11.71 30.10 5.71
CA ASN A 201 -12.49 29.77 6.89
C ASN A 201 -13.02 28.33 6.80
N GLU A 202 -13.57 27.91 5.66
CA GLU A 202 -13.98 26.52 5.41
C GLU A 202 -12.83 25.52 5.64
N VAL A 203 -11.60 25.83 5.19
CA VAL A 203 -10.41 25.01 5.45
C VAL A 203 -10.02 24.98 6.93
N LYS A 204 -10.18 26.10 7.66
CA LYS A 204 -9.98 26.11 9.12
C LYS A 204 -11.02 25.26 9.85
N ASP A 205 -12.28 25.37 9.46
CA ASP A 205 -13.39 24.65 10.07
C ASP A 205 -13.30 23.14 9.77
N ALA A 206 -13.00 22.76 8.53
CA ALA A 206 -12.72 21.37 8.15
C ALA A 206 -11.50 20.80 8.90
N LYS A 207 -10.44 21.60 9.09
CA LYS A 207 -9.28 21.20 9.90
C LYS A 207 -9.64 21.03 11.38
N ALA A 208 -10.47 21.90 11.94
CA ALA A 208 -10.96 21.79 13.31
C ALA A 208 -11.84 20.55 13.50
N GLN A 209 -12.75 20.27 12.55
CA GLN A 209 -13.57 19.06 12.53
C GLN A 209 -12.72 17.79 12.42
N ALA A 210 -11.72 17.76 11.53
CA ALA A 210 -10.79 16.64 11.40
C ALA A 210 -9.99 16.39 12.68
N GLN A 211 -9.52 17.45 13.35
CA GLN A 211 -8.84 17.35 14.64
C GLN A 211 -9.77 16.85 15.75
N ALA A 212 -11.03 17.31 15.78
CA ALA A 212 -12.02 16.81 16.73
C ALA A 212 -12.30 15.31 16.52
N HIS A 213 -12.48 14.86 15.27
CA HIS A 213 -12.61 13.44 14.94
C HIS A 213 -11.39 12.60 15.34
N LEU A 214 -10.18 13.13 15.16
CA LEU A 214 -8.94 12.46 15.59
C LEU A 214 -8.91 12.31 17.13
N ASN A 215 -9.23 13.37 17.87
CA ASN A 215 -9.30 13.34 19.33
C ASN A 215 -10.34 12.33 19.84
N VAL A 216 -11.52 12.26 19.21
CA VAL A 216 -12.55 11.26 19.54
C VAL A 216 -12.06 9.83 19.26
N LYS A 217 -11.36 9.59 18.14
CA LYS A 217 -10.76 8.28 17.85
C LYS A 217 -9.72 7.87 18.90
N LEU A 218 -8.89 8.79 19.37
CA LEU A 218 -7.91 8.53 20.43
C LEU A 218 -8.60 8.16 21.76
N GLN A 219 -9.60 8.95 22.18
CA GLN A 219 -10.39 8.63 23.38
C GLN A 219 -11.11 7.28 23.30
N LEU A 220 -11.59 6.90 22.11
CA LEU A 220 -12.20 5.59 21.89
C LEU A 220 -11.16 4.46 21.99
N GLY A 221 -9.94 4.69 21.48
CA GLY A 221 -8.79 3.79 21.66
C GLY A 221 -8.43 3.56 23.12
N ASP A 222 -8.32 4.63 23.91
CA ASP A 222 -8.06 4.55 25.36
C ASP A 222 -9.16 3.76 26.09
N HIS A 223 -10.43 3.92 25.67
CA HIS A 223 -11.55 3.17 26.23
C HIS A 223 -11.49 1.69 25.85
N PHE A 224 -11.09 1.34 24.62
CA PHE A 224 -10.86 -0.06 24.23
C PHE A 224 -9.72 -0.70 25.03
N ALA A 225 -8.58 -0.01 25.18
CA ALA A 225 -7.45 -0.52 25.97
C ALA A 225 -7.83 -0.81 27.43
N LYS A 226 -8.57 0.10 28.09
CA LYS A 226 -9.10 -0.12 29.45
C LYS A 226 -10.04 -1.32 29.53
N LYS A 227 -10.87 -1.53 28.51
CA LYS A 227 -11.81 -2.67 28.45
C LYS A 227 -11.07 -3.99 28.21
N GLU A 228 -10.02 -3.99 27.40
CA GLU A 228 -9.14 -5.14 27.19
C GLU A 228 -8.41 -5.52 28.50
N GLU A 229 -7.84 -4.57 29.22
CA GLU A 229 -7.23 -4.79 30.54
C GLU A 229 -8.24 -5.39 31.55
N GLN A 230 -9.49 -4.87 31.56
CA GLN A 230 -10.55 -5.40 32.41
C GLN A 230 -10.96 -6.84 32.03
N LEU A 231 -10.98 -7.17 30.73
CA LEU A 231 -11.26 -8.52 30.26
C LEU A 231 -10.10 -9.48 30.58
N GLY A 232 -8.85 -9.05 30.43
CA GLY A 232 -7.67 -9.82 30.82
C GLY A 232 -7.66 -10.16 32.31
N LYS A 233 -7.98 -9.19 33.17
CA LYS A 233 -8.13 -9.42 34.63
C LYS A 233 -9.23 -10.44 34.94
N LYS A 234 -10.41 -10.31 34.32
CA LYS A 234 -11.50 -11.28 34.47
C LYS A 234 -11.13 -12.68 33.98
N LEU A 235 -10.39 -12.79 32.87
CA LEU A 235 -9.93 -14.06 32.33
C LEU A 235 -8.98 -14.75 33.33
N ALA A 236 -7.97 -14.04 33.84
CA ALA A 236 -7.04 -14.54 34.84
C ALA A 236 -7.75 -15.00 36.13
N GLU A 237 -8.74 -14.25 36.62
CA GLU A 237 -9.58 -14.69 37.75
C GLU A 237 -10.33 -15.99 37.45
N THR A 238 -10.90 -16.15 36.24
CA THR A 238 -11.60 -17.39 35.86
C THR A 238 -10.66 -18.58 35.70
N GLU A 239 -9.44 -18.37 35.20
CA GLU A 239 -8.42 -19.41 35.11
C GLU A 239 -7.98 -19.89 36.50
N GLU A 240 -7.75 -18.99 37.46
CA GLU A 240 -7.38 -19.39 38.83
C GLU A 240 -8.52 -20.11 39.54
N ARG A 241 -9.78 -19.70 39.34
CA ARG A 241 -10.95 -20.45 39.83
C ARG A 241 -11.01 -21.86 39.21
N TYR A 242 -10.76 -21.97 37.90
CA TYR A 242 -10.73 -23.27 37.20
C TYR A 242 -9.59 -24.17 37.71
N LYS A 243 -8.37 -23.63 37.88
CA LYS A 243 -7.24 -24.36 38.50
C LYS A 243 -7.53 -24.75 39.96
N GLY A 244 -8.32 -23.96 40.69
CA GLY A 244 -8.87 -24.33 42.00
C GLY A 244 -9.74 -25.58 41.88
N ALA A 245 -10.81 -25.51 41.08
CA ALA A 245 -11.72 -26.63 40.87
C ALA A 245 -11.04 -27.91 40.37
N CYS A 246 -10.03 -27.81 39.49
CA CYS A 246 -9.24 -28.97 39.05
C CYS A 246 -8.44 -29.62 40.18
N ARG A 247 -7.92 -28.84 41.13
CA ARG A 247 -7.26 -29.38 42.34
C ARG A 247 -8.27 -30.10 43.22
N ASP A 248 -9.44 -29.51 43.44
CA ASP A 248 -10.51 -30.11 44.26
C ASP A 248 -11.06 -31.40 43.63
N ILE A 249 -11.19 -31.46 42.31
CA ILE A 249 -11.56 -32.70 41.59
C ILE A 249 -10.47 -33.77 41.77
N SER A 250 -9.20 -33.39 41.70
CA SER A 250 -8.07 -34.31 41.87
C SER A 250 -7.99 -34.87 43.29
N THR A 251 -8.24 -34.05 44.32
CA THR A 251 -8.30 -34.52 45.72
C THR A 251 -9.50 -35.43 45.97
N MET A 252 -10.68 -35.10 45.41
CA MET A 252 -11.86 -35.99 45.46
C MET A 252 -11.63 -37.32 44.75
N GLN A 253 -10.93 -37.34 43.61
CA GLN A 253 -10.55 -38.58 42.92
C GLN A 253 -9.61 -39.43 43.78
N SER A 254 -8.54 -38.83 44.33
CA SER A 254 -7.62 -39.53 45.23
C SER A 254 -8.32 -40.12 46.47
N ALA A 255 -9.25 -39.38 47.07
CA ALA A 255 -10.06 -39.85 48.19
C ALA A 255 -11.00 -41.00 47.79
N ARG A 256 -11.62 -40.93 46.60
CA ARG A 256 -12.44 -42.01 46.03
C ARG A 256 -11.62 -43.27 45.80
N ASP A 257 -10.42 -43.15 45.24
CA ASP A 257 -9.54 -44.29 44.96
C ASP A 257 -9.06 -44.95 46.26
N GLN A 258 -8.74 -44.14 47.28
CA GLN A 258 -8.41 -44.63 48.63
C GLN A 258 -9.59 -45.39 49.25
N ALA A 259 -10.81 -44.85 49.14
CA ALA A 259 -12.03 -45.52 49.62
C ALA A 259 -12.32 -46.83 48.86
N GLN A 260 -12.08 -46.88 47.55
CA GLN A 260 -12.22 -48.11 46.76
C GLN A 260 -11.20 -49.18 47.17
N ARG A 261 -9.94 -48.80 47.42
CA ARG A 261 -8.91 -49.74 47.95
C ARG A 261 -9.28 -50.26 49.33
N ALA A 262 -9.75 -49.39 50.22
CA ALA A 262 -10.22 -49.80 51.55
C ALA A 262 -11.43 -50.75 51.48
N LYS A 263 -12.38 -50.50 50.57
CA LYS A 263 -13.51 -51.40 50.29
C LYS A 263 -13.04 -52.77 49.79
N ALA A 264 -12.13 -52.81 48.82
CA ALA A 264 -11.60 -54.07 48.29
C ALA A 264 -10.89 -54.90 49.37
N ALA A 265 -10.08 -54.27 50.21
CA ALA A 265 -9.42 -54.93 51.34
C ALA A 265 -10.43 -55.46 52.38
N LEU A 266 -11.53 -54.76 52.64
CA LEU A 266 -12.62 -55.26 53.50
C LEU A 266 -13.35 -56.45 52.87
N GLU A 267 -13.60 -56.44 51.56
CA GLU A 267 -14.21 -57.55 50.83
C GLU A 267 -13.31 -58.80 50.82
N GLU A 268 -11.98 -58.62 50.68
CA GLU A 268 -10.99 -59.70 50.79
C GLU A 268 -10.95 -60.29 52.22
N ASN A 269 -10.88 -59.45 53.26
CA ASN A 269 -10.93 -59.90 54.65
C ASN A 269 -12.25 -60.63 54.98
N LEU A 270 -13.39 -60.18 54.46
CA LEU A 270 -14.67 -60.86 54.59
C LEU A 270 -14.70 -62.20 53.85
N LYS A 271 -14.08 -62.30 52.67
CA LYS A 271 -13.93 -63.56 51.93
C LYS A 271 -13.09 -64.56 52.75
N LYS A 272 -11.92 -64.14 53.23
CA LYS A 272 -11.07 -64.97 54.10
C LYS A 272 -11.81 -65.42 55.36
N THR A 273 -12.51 -64.52 56.04
CA THR A 273 -13.31 -64.87 57.25
C THR A 273 -14.42 -65.88 56.93
N ARG A 274 -14.99 -65.89 55.72
CA ARG A 274 -15.95 -66.89 55.27
C ARG A 274 -15.29 -68.24 54.97
N GLU A 275 -14.08 -68.23 54.43
CA GLU A 275 -13.26 -69.43 54.18
C GLU A 275 -12.81 -70.05 55.51
N ASP A 276 -12.22 -69.28 56.43
CA ASP A 276 -11.85 -69.70 57.80
C ASP A 276 -13.08 -70.24 58.58
N LYS A 277 -14.27 -69.66 58.37
CA LYS A 277 -15.51 -70.17 58.95
C LYS A 277 -16.00 -71.46 58.28
N ALA A 278 -15.77 -71.63 56.98
CA ALA A 278 -16.16 -72.83 56.26
C ALA A 278 -15.29 -74.03 56.69
N THR A 279 -13.98 -73.86 56.82
CA THR A 279 -13.08 -74.90 57.37
C THR A 279 -13.48 -75.27 58.79
N LEU A 280 -13.73 -74.29 59.68
CA LEU A 280 -14.22 -74.57 61.04
C LEU A 280 -15.56 -75.34 61.07
N VAL A 281 -16.43 -75.17 60.07
CA VAL A 281 -17.68 -75.94 59.95
C VAL A 281 -17.41 -77.35 59.42
N GLU A 282 -16.43 -77.52 58.53
CA GLU A 282 -15.98 -78.82 58.04
C GLU A 282 -15.31 -79.63 59.17
N ASP A 283 -14.37 -79.03 59.91
CA ASP A 283 -13.74 -79.59 61.12
C ASP A 283 -14.79 -80.02 62.16
N LEU A 284 -15.80 -79.18 62.41
CA LEU A 284 -16.91 -79.48 63.33
C LEU A 284 -17.79 -80.65 62.85
N ASN A 285 -17.99 -80.78 61.54
CA ASN A 285 -18.75 -81.89 60.96
C ASN A 285 -17.95 -83.19 60.99
N GLU A 286 -16.63 -83.14 60.75
CA GLU A 286 -15.74 -84.29 60.87
C GLU A 286 -15.66 -84.79 62.32
N ALA A 287 -15.39 -83.90 63.28
CA ALA A 287 -15.41 -84.24 64.71
C ALA A 287 -16.78 -84.81 65.16
N ARG A 288 -17.88 -84.32 64.58
CA ARG A 288 -19.22 -84.87 64.84
C ARG A 288 -19.42 -86.26 64.22
N ALA A 289 -18.85 -86.51 63.04
CA ALA A 289 -18.85 -87.82 62.39
C ALA A 289 -17.99 -88.83 63.17
N GLU A 290 -16.83 -88.42 63.70
CA GLU A 290 -16.02 -89.25 64.62
C GLU A 290 -16.83 -89.63 65.88
N VAL A 291 -17.49 -88.67 66.51
CA VAL A 291 -18.34 -88.92 67.68
C VAL A 291 -19.48 -89.89 67.36
N ASP A 292 -20.12 -89.80 66.19
CA ASP A 292 -21.17 -90.74 65.79
C ASP A 292 -20.60 -92.12 65.36
N MET A 293 -19.37 -92.18 64.82
CA MET A 293 -18.65 -93.45 64.60
C MET A 293 -18.29 -94.14 65.92
N LEU A 294 -17.88 -93.39 66.93
CA LEU A 294 -17.63 -93.90 68.29
C LEU A 294 -18.92 -94.43 68.93
N LYS A 295 -20.08 -93.81 68.70
CA LYS A 295 -21.40 -94.35 69.12
C LYS A 295 -21.85 -95.58 68.33
N ARG A 296 -21.38 -95.77 67.09
CA ARG A 296 -21.71 -96.92 66.22
C ARG A 296 -20.76 -98.10 66.39
N ARG A 297 -19.68 -98.00 67.18
CA ARG A 297 -18.90 -99.18 67.58
C ARG A 297 -19.81 -100.11 68.42
N PRO A 298 -19.99 -101.39 68.03
CA PRO A 298 -20.74 -102.32 68.85
C PRO A 298 -20.03 -102.51 70.20
N VAL A 299 -20.80 -102.43 71.28
CA VAL A 299 -20.30 -102.54 72.66
C VAL A 299 -19.92 -103.99 72.95
N ASN A 300 -18.71 -104.38 72.54
CA ASN A 300 -18.08 -105.63 72.94
C ASN A 300 -17.01 -105.36 74.00
N THR A 301 -17.42 -105.61 75.25
CA THR A 301 -16.61 -106.17 76.35
C THR A 301 -15.26 -105.51 76.68
N LEU A 302 -15.29 -104.75 77.78
CA LEU A 302 -14.40 -104.90 78.95
C LEU A 302 -12.88 -104.96 78.72
N THR A 303 -12.18 -103.90 79.14
CA THR A 303 -11.13 -104.05 80.16
C THR A 303 -10.85 -102.76 80.93
N THR A 304 -10.57 -102.91 82.21
CA THR A 304 -10.29 -101.87 83.22
C THR A 304 -8.87 -101.32 83.14
N SER A 305 -8.67 -100.01 83.31
CA SER A 305 -7.44 -99.48 83.94
C SER A 305 -7.56 -98.03 84.42
N ALA A 306 -6.99 -97.78 85.60
CA ALA A 306 -6.43 -96.52 86.13
C ALA A 306 -7.22 -95.21 85.99
N TRP A 307 -7.70 -94.78 87.16
CA TRP A 307 -7.89 -93.38 87.56
C TRP A 307 -6.62 -92.54 87.33
N ASP A 308 -6.76 -91.28 86.91
CA ASP A 308 -6.06 -90.15 87.55
C ASP A 308 -6.68 -88.77 87.24
N ARG A 309 -6.70 -87.92 88.28
CA ARG A 309 -6.93 -86.45 88.36
C ARG A 309 -5.76 -85.88 89.20
N PRO A 310 -5.41 -84.56 89.27
CA PRO A 310 -6.15 -83.33 88.91
C PRO A 310 -5.49 -82.63 87.69
N ALA A 311 -5.62 -81.34 87.35
CA ALA A 311 -6.22 -80.13 87.95
C ALA A 311 -6.96 -79.29 86.86
N GLN A 312 -7.60 -78.13 87.04
CA GLN A 312 -7.54 -77.01 88.00
C GLN A 312 -6.32 -76.06 87.93
N ASP A 313 -6.39 -75.08 87.01
CA ASP A 313 -6.21 -73.63 87.24
C ASP A 313 -6.70 -72.90 85.96
N LEU A 314 -7.64 -71.95 85.97
CA LEU A 314 -7.73 -70.63 86.61
C LEU A 314 -6.96 -69.49 85.89
N TYR A 315 -7.77 -68.62 85.27
CA TYR A 315 -7.67 -67.15 85.25
C TYR A 315 -6.83 -66.34 84.21
N ARG A 316 -7.60 -65.49 83.49
CA ARG A 316 -7.45 -64.02 83.29
C ARG A 316 -6.41 -63.42 82.31
N ASN A 317 -6.97 -62.60 81.41
CA ASN A 317 -6.57 -61.23 80.99
C ASN A 317 -5.09 -60.96 80.65
N ARG A 318 -4.81 -60.42 79.47
CA ARG A 318 -5.28 -59.09 79.03
C ARG A 318 -5.46 -58.98 77.52
#